data_AF-A0A8K1CA78-F1
#
_entry.id   AF-A0A8K1CA78-F1
#
_cell.length_a   1.000
_cell.length_b   1.000
_cell.length_c   1.000
_cell.angle_alpha   90.00
_cell.angle_beta   90.00
_cell.angle_gamma   90.00
#
_symmetry.space_group_name_H-M   'P 1'
#
loop_
_entity.id
_entity.type
_entity.pdbx_description
1 polymer ?
#
loop_
_entity_poly.entity_id
_entity_poly.type
_entity_poly.pdbx_seq_one_letter_code
_entity_poly.pdbx_strand_id
1 'polypeptide(L)'
;MALRLGLQRALRASAASRRVVTRSLSSFQHAADKFVVEFPEEHDGLNIEFNWSLADDDVTPHGDAYRNLQWAKLAEFAKDAKPAGKAVKVQEVDVEVAFAEYEAVFEKVTGYLSQQKNLFAQDGAVGSFKDNRTRVRVISDSPVVALFAQNLLVRVPTKDPHAARPIVVYVASEGEFKGQEPKAYLLLDKNEDDEVFVKVVVTGAADLNSVKDAIALAKKKLSEQTDAESLVLPGDVLLKADKSALVFNASGATRAQNINAGSLYAAHGNIWSAAGLTSLFGGAVVDAGKVQKKQVVATEAGAAVHVPCNNLVDAPKAAFFVTKSSGVKPISAEQASELLKKVDAGVDAEKFAALLKQADTKAFTVGSEADIDAALAKL
;
A
#
# COMPACT_ATOMS: atom_id res chain seq x y z
N MET A 1 -36.44 36.99 -47.46
CA MET A 1 -37.42 36.62 -48.52
C MET A 1 -36.84 35.49 -49.34
N ALA A 2 -37.70 34.53 -49.68
CA ALA A 2 -37.37 33.21 -50.18
C ALA A 2 -36.82 33.17 -51.62
N LEU A 3 -36.06 32.10 -51.88
CA LEU A 3 -35.99 31.27 -53.11
C LEU A 3 -36.43 31.88 -54.44
N ARG A 4 -35.58 31.72 -55.46
CA ARG A 4 -36.01 31.14 -56.74
C ARG A 4 -34.86 30.46 -57.50
N LEU A 5 -35.02 29.15 -57.63
CA LEU A 5 -34.38 28.25 -58.59
C LEU A 5 -34.93 28.48 -60.01
N GLY A 6 -34.12 28.19 -61.03
CA GLY A 6 -34.59 27.82 -62.38
C GLY A 6 -33.66 28.28 -63.51
N LEU A 7 -32.66 27.50 -63.93
CA LEU A 7 -32.68 26.55 -65.08
C LEU A 7 -32.79 27.20 -66.48
N GLN A 8 -31.71 27.18 -67.29
CA GLN A 8 -31.53 26.30 -68.47
C GLN A 8 -30.47 26.78 -69.49
N ARG A 9 -29.61 25.81 -69.90
CA ARG A 9 -29.09 25.50 -71.26
C ARG A 9 -28.18 26.53 -71.96
N ALA A 10 -27.18 26.19 -72.78
CA ALA A 10 -26.54 24.94 -73.23
C ALA A 10 -25.31 25.30 -74.11
N LEU A 11 -24.54 24.27 -74.52
CA LEU A 11 -23.55 24.18 -75.63
C LEU A 11 -22.08 24.49 -75.25
N ARG A 12 -21.21 23.48 -75.10
CA ARG A 12 -20.50 22.63 -76.11
C ARG A 12 -19.19 23.25 -76.62
N ALA A 13 -18.05 22.66 -76.21
CA ALA A 13 -16.83 22.40 -77.00
C ALA A 13 -15.79 21.72 -76.08
N SER A 14 -15.67 20.38 -76.10
CA SER A 14 -14.59 19.63 -76.78
C SER A 14 -13.16 20.07 -76.43
N ALA A 15 -12.53 19.37 -75.48
CA ALA A 15 -11.08 19.29 -75.39
C ALA A 15 -10.67 17.86 -74.98
N ALA A 16 -9.68 17.36 -75.71
CA ALA A 16 -9.24 15.97 -75.78
C ALA A 16 -8.88 15.33 -74.43
N SER A 17 -9.35 14.09 -74.25
CA SER A 17 -8.89 13.19 -73.21
C SER A 17 -7.45 12.75 -73.51
N ARG A 18 -6.47 13.40 -72.89
CA ARG A 18 -5.12 12.83 -72.73
C ARG A 18 -5.11 12.03 -71.43
N ARG A 19 -5.28 10.72 -71.54
CA ARG A 19 -4.92 9.78 -70.46
C ARG A 19 -3.41 9.88 -70.25
N VAL A 20 -2.99 10.64 -69.23
CA VAL A 20 -1.66 10.47 -68.65
C VAL A 20 -1.73 9.19 -67.83
N VAL A 21 -1.21 8.10 -68.40
CA VAL A 21 -0.89 6.91 -67.62
C VAL A 21 0.32 7.29 -66.76
N THR A 22 0.07 7.78 -65.56
CA THR A 22 1.09 7.79 -64.51
C THR A 22 1.35 6.34 -64.17
N ARG A 23 2.42 5.78 -64.75
CA ARG A 23 3.00 4.52 -64.29
C ARG A 23 3.37 4.72 -62.83
N SER A 24 2.57 4.15 -61.93
CA SER A 24 2.95 3.95 -60.53
C SER A 24 4.22 3.09 -60.53
N LEU A 25 5.35 3.70 -60.22
CA LEU A 25 6.63 3.04 -59.96
C LEU A 25 6.81 2.87 -58.44
N SER A 26 5.80 2.31 -57.76
CA SER A 26 5.95 1.88 -56.38
C SER A 26 5.30 0.51 -56.19
N SER A 27 5.86 -0.48 -56.87
CA SER A 27 5.66 -1.91 -56.55
C SER A 27 6.92 -2.48 -55.92
N PHE A 28 7.48 -1.76 -54.96
CA PHE A 28 8.38 -2.33 -53.96
C PHE A 28 7.63 -2.27 -52.64
N GLN A 29 7.04 -3.39 -52.22
CA GLN A 29 6.67 -3.56 -50.81
C GLN A 29 7.93 -3.28 -50.00
N HIS A 30 7.91 -2.21 -49.21
CA HIS A 30 9.03 -1.93 -48.32
C HIS A 30 9.14 -3.13 -47.38
N ALA A 31 10.35 -3.62 -47.10
CA ALA A 31 10.52 -4.69 -46.12
C ALA A 31 9.90 -4.30 -44.75
N ALA A 32 9.79 -2.99 -44.47
CA ALA A 32 9.07 -2.42 -43.33
C ALA A 32 7.55 -2.68 -43.32
N ASP A 33 6.89 -2.85 -44.48
CA ASP A 33 5.45 -3.17 -44.54
C ASP A 33 5.16 -4.60 -44.05
N LYS A 34 6.18 -5.47 -43.93
CA LYS A 34 6.08 -6.80 -43.30
C LYS A 34 6.35 -6.78 -41.79
N PHE A 35 6.79 -5.65 -41.24
CA PHE A 35 7.02 -5.43 -39.82
C PHE A 35 6.06 -4.38 -39.26
N VAL A 36 4.83 -4.32 -39.78
CA VAL A 36 3.74 -3.72 -39.03
C VAL A 36 3.44 -4.68 -37.88
N VAL A 37 4.18 -4.54 -36.79
CA VAL A 37 3.77 -5.11 -35.50
C VAL A 37 2.47 -4.39 -35.19
N GLU A 38 1.35 -5.10 -35.27
CA GLU A 38 0.08 -4.59 -34.76
C GLU A 38 0.28 -4.39 -33.26
N PHE A 39 0.49 -3.13 -32.86
CA PHE A 39 0.58 -2.76 -31.46
C PHE A 39 -0.77 -3.10 -30.83
N PRO A 40 -0.80 -3.94 -29.79
CA PRO A 40 -2.05 -4.28 -29.14
C PRO A 40 -2.74 -3.00 -28.64
N GLU A 41 -4.05 -2.92 -28.85
CA GLU A 41 -4.84 -1.80 -28.34
C GLU A 41 -4.84 -1.82 -26.80
N GLU A 42 -4.63 -0.66 -26.18
CA GLU A 42 -4.67 -0.55 -24.73
C GLU A 42 -6.06 -0.93 -24.18
N HIS A 43 -6.06 -1.63 -23.05
CA HIS A 43 -7.26 -1.95 -22.29
C HIS A 43 -6.96 -1.93 -20.78
N ASP A 44 -7.95 -2.22 -19.95
CA ASP A 44 -7.86 -2.07 -18.49
C ASP A 44 -6.73 -2.90 -17.84
N GLY A 45 -6.29 -3.97 -18.51
CA GLY A 45 -5.17 -4.84 -18.12
C GLY A 45 -3.92 -4.64 -18.96
N LEU A 46 -3.96 -3.77 -19.97
CA LEU A 46 -2.82 -3.46 -20.82
C LEU A 46 -2.70 -1.94 -20.94
N ASN A 47 -1.98 -1.34 -20.00
CA ASN A 47 -1.61 0.06 -20.03
C ASN A 47 -0.10 0.16 -20.24
N ILE A 48 0.32 0.76 -21.36
CA ILE A 48 1.72 0.71 -21.80
C ILE A 48 2.62 1.42 -20.78
N GLU A 49 2.23 2.61 -20.33
CA GLU A 49 3.00 3.40 -19.35
C GLU A 49 3.16 2.66 -18.02
N PHE A 50 2.08 2.05 -17.54
CA PHE A 50 2.13 1.27 -16.32
C PHE A 50 3.01 0.02 -16.46
N ASN A 51 2.98 -0.65 -17.61
CA ASN A 51 3.83 -1.81 -17.86
C ASN A 51 5.32 -1.43 -17.88
N TRP A 52 5.68 -0.29 -18.46
CA TRP A 52 7.05 0.26 -18.36
C TRP A 52 7.41 0.58 -16.92
N SER A 53 6.49 1.18 -16.17
CA SER A 53 6.73 1.44 -14.76
C SER A 53 6.89 0.18 -13.92
N LEU A 54 6.29 -0.95 -14.29
CA LEU A 54 6.54 -2.24 -13.63
C LEU A 54 7.90 -2.82 -14.03
N ALA A 55 8.36 -2.58 -15.27
CA ALA A 55 9.69 -3.00 -15.70
C ALA A 55 10.79 -2.27 -14.91
N ASP A 56 10.57 -1.00 -14.54
CA ASP A 56 11.43 -0.28 -13.58
C ASP A 56 11.47 -0.95 -12.18
N ASP A 57 10.43 -1.72 -11.83
CA ASP A 57 10.35 -2.56 -10.62
C ASP A 57 10.77 -4.02 -10.89
N ASP A 58 11.59 -4.26 -11.91
CA ASP A 58 12.12 -5.58 -12.28
C ASP A 58 11.04 -6.61 -12.68
N VAL A 59 9.79 -6.18 -12.92
CA VAL A 59 8.68 -7.05 -13.35
C VAL A 59 8.21 -6.64 -14.74
N THR A 60 8.42 -7.50 -15.72
CA THR A 60 8.00 -7.25 -17.11
C THR A 60 6.74 -8.07 -17.42
N PRO A 61 5.53 -7.48 -17.41
CA PRO A 61 4.30 -8.26 -17.54
C PRO A 61 4.16 -8.84 -18.95
N HIS A 62 3.95 -10.14 -19.04
CA HIS A 62 3.60 -10.83 -20.29
C HIS A 62 2.07 -10.99 -20.47
N GLY A 63 1.33 -10.93 -19.37
CA GLY A 63 -0.14 -10.96 -19.34
C GLY A 63 -0.73 -9.60 -18.98
N ASP A 64 -1.96 -9.62 -18.47
CA ASP A 64 -2.66 -8.42 -18.02
C ASP A 64 -2.08 -7.92 -16.69
N ALA A 65 -1.79 -6.63 -16.59
CA ALA A 65 -1.37 -5.97 -15.37
C ALA A 65 -2.37 -4.85 -14.99
N TYR A 66 -2.92 -4.96 -13.78
CA TYR A 66 -3.95 -4.05 -13.29
C TYR A 66 -3.39 -3.13 -12.20
N ARG A 67 -3.34 -1.82 -12.48
CA ARG A 67 -2.95 -0.79 -11.50
C ARG A 67 -4.17 -0.24 -10.77
N ASN A 68 -4.16 -0.29 -9.44
CA ASN A 68 -5.20 0.32 -8.58
C ASN A 68 -6.63 -0.04 -9.01
N LEU A 69 -6.84 -1.32 -9.37
CA LEU A 69 -8.12 -1.79 -9.89
C LEU A 69 -9.27 -1.45 -8.94
N GLN A 70 -10.41 -1.03 -9.50
CA GLN A 70 -11.57 -0.68 -8.69
C GLN A 70 -12.01 -1.84 -7.81
N TRP A 71 -12.40 -1.53 -6.56
CA TRP A 71 -12.77 -2.53 -5.56
C TRP A 71 -13.77 -3.59 -6.08
N ALA A 72 -14.79 -3.17 -6.85
CA ALA A 72 -15.80 -4.09 -7.37
C ALA A 72 -15.23 -5.15 -8.34
N LYS A 73 -14.35 -4.73 -9.26
CA LYS A 73 -13.68 -5.64 -10.20
C LYS A 73 -12.69 -6.54 -9.46
N LEU A 74 -11.95 -5.98 -8.51
CA LEU A 74 -10.97 -6.75 -7.74
C LEU A 74 -11.65 -7.77 -6.82
N ALA A 75 -12.81 -7.43 -6.25
CA ALA A 75 -13.67 -8.36 -5.51
C ALA A 75 -14.22 -9.48 -6.40
N GLU A 76 -14.50 -9.21 -7.68
CA GLU A 76 -14.89 -10.24 -8.64
C GLU A 76 -13.75 -11.22 -8.92
N PHE A 77 -12.51 -10.74 -9.11
CA PHE A 77 -11.33 -11.60 -9.22
C PHE A 77 -11.08 -12.42 -7.96
N ALA A 78 -11.36 -11.86 -6.78
CA ALA A 78 -11.14 -12.52 -5.49
C ALA A 78 -12.31 -13.39 -5.01
N LYS A 79 -13.42 -13.50 -5.75
CA LYS A 79 -14.67 -14.12 -5.26
C LYS A 79 -14.51 -15.55 -4.74
N ASP A 80 -13.61 -16.32 -5.35
CA ASP A 80 -13.35 -17.73 -5.02
C ASP A 80 -12.09 -17.92 -4.16
N ALA A 81 -11.34 -16.84 -3.93
CA ALA A 81 -10.10 -16.87 -3.19
C ALA A 81 -10.36 -16.66 -1.69
N LYS A 82 -9.78 -17.53 -0.86
CA LYS A 82 -9.87 -17.44 0.60
C LYS A 82 -8.48 -17.25 1.19
N PRO A 83 -8.33 -16.33 2.16
CA PRO A 83 -7.08 -16.20 2.91
C PRO A 83 -6.83 -17.49 3.70
N ALA A 84 -5.67 -18.09 3.48
CA ALA A 84 -5.24 -19.34 4.11
C ALA A 84 -3.73 -19.36 4.36
N GLY A 85 -3.13 -18.16 4.47
CA GLY A 85 -1.70 -18.02 4.72
C GLY A 85 -1.30 -18.41 6.15
N LYS A 86 -0.01 -18.61 6.34
CA LYS A 86 0.63 -18.78 7.65
C LYS A 86 1.43 -17.52 7.97
N ALA A 87 1.50 -17.19 9.26
CA ALA A 87 2.33 -16.08 9.72
C ALA A 87 3.80 -16.32 9.37
N VAL A 88 4.48 -15.27 8.90
CA VAL A 88 5.90 -15.30 8.54
C VAL A 88 6.61 -14.10 9.13
N LYS A 89 7.78 -14.35 9.72
CA LYS A 89 8.65 -13.27 10.20
C LYS A 89 9.51 -12.78 9.04
N VAL A 90 9.52 -11.47 8.84
CA VAL A 90 10.38 -10.82 7.85
C VAL A 90 11.84 -10.93 8.30
N GLN A 91 12.68 -11.45 7.42
CA GLN A 91 14.12 -11.52 7.59
C GLN A 91 14.74 -10.26 6.97
N GLU A 92 15.43 -9.47 7.79
CA GLU A 92 16.21 -8.33 7.32
C GLU A 92 17.47 -8.88 6.65
N VAL A 93 17.72 -8.45 5.41
CA VAL A 93 18.86 -8.87 4.62
C VAL A 93 19.94 -7.81 4.76
N ASP A 94 21.05 -8.22 5.35
CA ASP A 94 22.29 -7.45 5.28
C ASP A 94 22.97 -7.74 3.94
N VAL A 95 23.22 -6.69 3.15
CA VAL A 95 23.83 -6.78 1.81
C VAL A 95 25.20 -7.48 1.88
N GLU A 96 25.93 -7.33 2.98
CA GLU A 96 27.28 -7.91 3.11
C GLU A 96 27.27 -9.42 3.37
N VAL A 97 26.15 -9.97 3.88
CA VAL A 97 26.12 -11.33 4.45
C VAL A 97 25.16 -12.26 3.71
N ALA A 98 23.98 -11.76 3.33
CA ALA A 98 22.86 -12.60 2.88
C ALA A 98 22.27 -12.15 1.52
N PHE A 99 22.95 -11.25 0.80
CA PHE A 99 22.45 -10.74 -0.47
C PHE A 99 22.21 -11.84 -1.52
N ALA A 100 23.10 -12.82 -1.62
CA ALA A 100 22.94 -13.92 -2.59
C ALA A 100 21.67 -14.77 -2.34
N GLU A 101 21.28 -14.96 -1.07
CA GLU A 101 20.04 -15.68 -0.73
C GLU A 101 18.80 -14.85 -1.08
N TYR A 102 18.88 -13.53 -0.86
CA TYR A 102 17.82 -12.60 -1.26
C TYR A 102 17.67 -12.53 -2.78
N GLU A 103 18.76 -12.31 -3.50
CA GLU A 103 18.81 -12.14 -4.96
C GLU A 103 18.21 -13.35 -5.67
N ALA A 104 18.59 -14.57 -5.27
CA ALA A 104 18.03 -15.80 -5.84
C ALA A 104 16.50 -15.92 -5.63
N VAL A 105 15.99 -15.48 -4.48
CA VAL A 105 14.54 -15.47 -4.22
C VAL A 105 13.86 -14.34 -4.99
N PHE A 106 14.48 -13.16 -5.04
CA PHE A 106 13.98 -11.98 -5.73
C PHE A 106 13.82 -12.23 -7.23
N GLU A 107 14.87 -12.68 -7.92
CA GLU A 107 14.84 -12.98 -9.36
C GLU A 107 13.79 -14.05 -9.70
N LYS A 108 13.68 -15.07 -8.85
CA LYS A 108 12.67 -16.11 -9.02
C LYS A 108 11.26 -15.52 -8.93
N VAL A 109 11.01 -14.66 -7.95
CA VAL A 109 9.70 -14.03 -7.73
C VAL A 109 9.36 -13.06 -8.86
N THR A 110 10.26 -12.16 -9.24
CA THR A 110 10.01 -11.19 -10.30
C THR A 110 9.84 -11.86 -11.65
N GLY A 111 10.64 -12.90 -11.94
CA GLY A 111 10.48 -13.76 -13.11
C GLY A 111 9.12 -14.47 -13.12
N TYR A 112 8.69 -15.04 -12.00
CA TYR A 112 7.38 -15.67 -11.87
C TYR A 112 6.23 -14.67 -12.06
N LEU A 113 6.28 -13.51 -11.40
CA LEU A 113 5.25 -12.47 -11.48
C LEU A 113 5.12 -11.94 -12.92
N SER A 114 6.23 -11.81 -13.64
CA SER A 114 6.28 -11.40 -15.04
C SER A 114 5.51 -12.35 -15.98
N GLN A 115 5.49 -13.64 -15.67
CA GLN A 115 4.79 -14.66 -16.47
C GLN A 115 3.31 -14.85 -16.11
N GLN A 116 2.80 -14.12 -15.10
CA GLN A 116 1.41 -14.30 -14.70
C GLN A 116 0.44 -13.79 -15.76
N LYS A 117 -0.68 -14.52 -15.90
CA LYS A 117 -1.78 -14.09 -16.76
C LYS A 117 -2.40 -12.79 -16.26
N ASN A 118 -2.57 -12.66 -14.95
CA ASN A 118 -3.11 -11.48 -14.29
C ASN A 118 -2.15 -11.07 -13.18
N LEU A 119 -1.69 -9.83 -13.22
CA LEU A 119 -0.86 -9.21 -12.20
C LEU A 119 -1.63 -8.04 -11.59
N PHE A 120 -1.58 -7.90 -10.28
CA PHE A 120 -2.27 -6.83 -9.57
C PHE A 120 -1.26 -5.95 -8.85
N ALA A 121 -1.22 -4.66 -9.19
CA ALA A 121 -0.43 -3.69 -8.46
C ALA A 121 -1.33 -2.69 -7.74
N GLN A 122 -1.05 -2.51 -6.45
CA GLN A 122 -1.71 -1.51 -5.62
C GLN A 122 -0.69 -0.47 -5.16
N ASP A 123 -0.81 0.71 -5.75
CA ASP A 123 -0.12 1.92 -5.33
C ASP A 123 -0.90 2.60 -4.21
N GLY A 124 -0.17 3.00 -3.18
CA GLY A 124 -0.69 3.77 -2.06
C GLY A 124 0.46 4.47 -1.34
N ALA A 125 0.25 4.74 -0.06
CA ALA A 125 1.31 5.21 0.81
C ALA A 125 1.17 4.66 2.22
N VAL A 126 2.27 4.79 2.95
CA VAL A 126 2.30 4.73 4.41
C VAL A 126 2.64 6.11 4.95
N GLY A 127 1.95 6.53 6.01
CA GLY A 127 1.96 7.91 6.48
C GLY A 127 0.88 8.75 5.80
N SER A 128 -0.13 9.17 6.56
CA SER A 128 -1.19 10.05 6.06
C SER A 128 -0.73 11.49 5.82
N PHE A 129 0.33 11.96 6.50
CA PHE A 129 0.81 13.33 6.45
C PHE A 129 1.78 13.54 5.30
N LYS A 130 1.55 14.57 4.47
CA LYS A 130 2.32 14.80 3.23
C LYS A 130 3.85 14.72 3.42
N ASP A 131 4.38 15.24 4.51
CA ASP A 131 5.83 15.39 4.68
C ASP A 131 6.53 14.10 5.16
N ASN A 132 5.81 13.22 5.85
CA ASN A 132 6.34 11.91 6.30
C ASN A 132 5.78 10.73 5.50
N ARG A 133 4.97 11.01 4.48
CA ARG A 133 4.32 10.04 3.60
C ARG A 133 5.34 9.40 2.68
N THR A 134 5.39 8.08 2.71
CA THR A 134 6.20 7.28 1.80
C THR A 134 5.30 6.49 0.87
N ARG A 135 5.53 6.61 -0.43
CA ARG A 135 4.78 5.85 -1.43
C ARG A 135 5.18 4.38 -1.40
N VAL A 136 4.18 3.52 -1.55
CA VAL A 136 4.33 2.07 -1.54
C VAL A 136 3.64 1.52 -2.77
N ARG A 137 4.31 0.57 -3.45
CA ARG A 137 3.68 -0.28 -4.47
C ARG A 137 3.70 -1.72 -3.97
N VAL A 138 2.54 -2.37 -3.98
CA VAL A 138 2.40 -3.80 -3.71
C VAL A 138 2.09 -4.49 -5.02
N ILE A 139 2.95 -5.40 -5.49
CA ILE A 139 2.80 -6.17 -6.72
C ILE A 139 2.51 -7.62 -6.33
N SER A 140 1.41 -8.19 -6.83
CA SER A 140 1.01 -9.54 -6.47
C SER A 140 0.31 -10.31 -7.59
N ASP A 141 0.46 -11.63 -7.56
CA ASP A 141 -0.32 -12.58 -8.32
C ASP A 141 -1.73 -12.84 -7.75
N SER A 142 -2.00 -12.39 -6.52
CA SER A 142 -3.26 -12.64 -5.82
C SER A 142 -4.16 -11.40 -5.75
N PRO A 143 -5.43 -11.49 -6.23
CA PRO A 143 -6.37 -10.38 -6.12
C PRO A 143 -6.77 -10.09 -4.66
N VAL A 144 -6.65 -11.08 -3.75
CA VAL A 144 -6.92 -10.89 -2.31
C VAL A 144 -5.86 -10.00 -1.68
N VAL A 145 -4.59 -10.17 -2.04
CA VAL A 145 -3.48 -9.32 -1.57
C VAL A 145 -3.67 -7.88 -2.05
N ALA A 146 -4.06 -7.69 -3.31
CA ALA A 146 -4.35 -6.36 -3.84
C ALA A 146 -5.56 -5.70 -3.15
N LEU A 147 -6.64 -6.44 -2.88
CA LEU A 147 -7.79 -5.95 -2.11
C LEU A 147 -7.40 -5.53 -0.69
N PHE A 148 -6.58 -6.36 -0.05
CA PHE A 148 -6.06 -6.09 1.28
C PHE A 148 -5.22 -4.81 1.28
N ALA A 149 -4.26 -4.69 0.36
CA ALA A 149 -3.44 -3.49 0.20
C ALA A 149 -4.28 -2.24 -0.09
N GLN A 150 -5.33 -2.36 -0.91
CA GLN A 150 -6.22 -1.24 -1.24
C GLN A 150 -6.99 -0.72 -0.02
N ASN A 151 -7.35 -1.60 0.90
CA ASN A 151 -8.01 -1.24 2.16
C ASN A 151 -7.03 -0.78 3.24
N LEU A 152 -5.79 -1.27 3.21
CA LEU A 152 -4.78 -1.00 4.23
C LEU A 152 -4.00 0.30 3.97
N LEU A 153 -3.57 0.55 2.72
CA LEU A 153 -2.70 1.67 2.40
C LEU A 153 -3.45 3.00 2.41
N VAL A 154 -2.72 4.07 2.73
CA VAL A 154 -3.24 5.43 2.60
C VAL A 154 -3.46 5.72 1.12
N ARG A 155 -4.66 6.18 0.77
CA ARG A 155 -4.99 6.56 -0.60
C ARG A 155 -4.28 7.85 -0.97
N VAL A 156 -3.53 7.81 -2.06
CA VAL A 156 -2.82 8.98 -2.61
C VAL A 156 -3.24 9.19 -4.06
N PRO A 157 -3.38 10.44 -4.53
CA PRO A 157 -3.62 10.70 -5.94
C PRO A 157 -2.43 10.20 -6.78
N THR A 158 -2.63 9.10 -7.51
CA THR A 158 -1.62 8.52 -8.39
C THR A 158 -1.90 8.94 -9.82
N LYS A 159 -1.27 10.04 -10.26
CA LYS A 159 -1.38 10.50 -11.66
C LYS A 159 -0.29 9.90 -12.55
N ASP A 160 0.89 9.69 -11.99
CA ASP A 160 2.07 9.22 -12.70
C ASP A 160 2.43 7.79 -12.23
N PRO A 161 2.50 6.79 -13.14
CA PRO A 161 3.04 5.46 -12.86
C PRO A 161 4.48 5.45 -12.36
N HIS A 162 5.36 6.29 -12.93
CA HIS A 162 6.80 6.27 -12.71
C HIS A 162 7.25 7.02 -11.46
N ALA A 163 6.34 7.75 -10.81
CA ALA A 163 6.68 8.55 -9.66
C ALA A 163 7.40 7.74 -8.57
N ALA A 164 8.43 8.36 -7.97
CA ALA A 164 9.32 7.73 -7.00
C ALA A 164 8.58 6.98 -5.90
N ARG A 165 8.99 5.74 -5.66
CA ARG A 165 8.38 4.80 -4.71
C ARG A 165 9.47 4.15 -3.86
N PRO A 166 9.78 4.74 -2.70
CA PRO A 166 10.86 4.22 -1.85
C PRO A 166 10.59 2.83 -1.26
N ILE A 167 9.35 2.31 -1.34
CA ILE A 167 9.01 0.96 -0.87
C ILE A 167 8.28 0.21 -1.98
N VAL A 168 8.81 -0.95 -2.36
CA VAL A 168 8.16 -1.89 -3.27
C VAL A 168 8.05 -3.26 -2.61
N VAL A 169 6.86 -3.87 -2.66
CA VAL A 169 6.56 -5.15 -2.04
C VAL A 169 6.10 -6.13 -3.12
N TYR A 170 6.84 -7.23 -3.28
CA TYR A 170 6.54 -8.32 -4.20
C TYR A 170 5.91 -9.46 -3.42
N VAL A 171 4.70 -9.88 -3.80
CA VAL A 171 3.98 -10.95 -3.11
C VAL A 171 3.59 -12.03 -4.12
N ALA A 172 4.30 -13.15 -4.08
CA ALA A 172 4.02 -14.33 -4.90
C ALA A 172 3.48 -15.46 -4.00
N SER A 173 2.18 -15.72 -4.11
CA SER A 173 1.45 -16.61 -3.20
C SER A 173 0.64 -17.71 -3.90
N GLU A 174 0.48 -17.60 -5.22
CA GLU A 174 -0.27 -18.52 -6.05
C GLU A 174 0.67 -19.36 -6.94
N GLY A 175 0.09 -20.16 -7.85
CA GLY A 175 0.81 -20.97 -8.82
C GLY A 175 1.86 -21.88 -8.17
N GLU A 176 3.13 -21.74 -8.55
CA GLU A 176 4.19 -22.59 -8.01
C GLU A 176 4.48 -22.32 -6.52
N PHE A 177 4.18 -21.13 -6.01
CA PHE A 177 4.36 -20.76 -4.61
C PHE A 177 3.20 -21.21 -3.73
N LYS A 178 2.08 -21.62 -4.33
CA LYS A 178 0.89 -22.04 -3.59
C LYS A 178 1.19 -23.24 -2.68
N GLY A 179 0.92 -23.08 -1.39
CA GLY A 179 1.12 -24.12 -0.39
C GLY A 179 2.57 -24.35 0.05
N GLN A 180 3.54 -23.59 -0.49
CA GLN A 180 4.90 -23.58 0.04
C GLN A 180 4.96 -22.87 1.40
N GLU A 181 5.94 -23.24 2.23
CA GLU A 181 6.22 -22.53 3.48
C GLU A 181 6.55 -21.07 3.18
N PRO A 182 5.90 -20.12 3.88
CA PRO A 182 6.08 -18.72 3.57
C PRO A 182 7.47 -18.23 3.96
N LYS A 183 8.02 -17.36 3.13
CA LYS A 183 9.29 -16.65 3.39
C LYS A 183 9.08 -15.17 3.11
N ALA A 184 9.71 -14.33 3.91
CA ALA A 184 9.67 -12.90 3.72
C ALA A 184 11.05 -12.32 3.97
N TYR A 185 11.53 -11.52 3.02
CA TYR A 185 12.82 -10.85 3.07
C TYR A 185 12.66 -9.36 2.84
N LEU A 186 13.48 -8.56 3.51
CA LEU A 186 13.52 -7.11 3.36
C LEU A 186 14.96 -6.70 3.05
N LEU A 187 15.14 -6.06 1.91
CA LEU A 187 16.38 -5.42 1.49
C LEU A 187 16.22 -3.91 1.62
N LEU A 188 17.14 -3.27 2.33
CA LEU A 188 17.32 -1.82 2.32
C LEU A 188 18.61 -1.52 1.55
N ASP A 189 18.50 -0.65 0.56
CA ASP A 189 19.62 -0.33 -0.33
C ASP A 189 19.52 1.13 -0.83
N LYS A 190 20.53 1.59 -1.55
CA LYS A 190 20.61 2.94 -2.14
C LYS A 190 20.75 2.85 -3.65
N ASN A 191 20.09 3.75 -4.36
CA ASN A 191 20.27 3.88 -5.81
C ASN A 191 21.55 4.68 -6.14
N GLU A 192 21.80 4.88 -7.44
CA GLU A 192 22.96 5.65 -7.94
C GLU A 192 22.99 7.11 -7.44
N ASP A 193 21.82 7.65 -7.07
CA ASP A 193 21.66 9.00 -6.53
C ASP A 193 21.69 9.04 -4.99
N ASP A 194 22.16 7.98 -4.32
CA ASP A 194 22.20 7.80 -2.87
C ASP A 194 20.82 7.84 -2.16
N GLU A 195 19.71 7.75 -2.92
CA GLU A 195 18.37 7.68 -2.36
C GLU A 195 18.09 6.28 -1.82
N VAL A 196 17.68 6.22 -0.55
CA VAL A 196 17.38 4.97 0.14
C VAL A 196 16.03 4.42 -0.32
N PHE A 197 16.01 3.15 -0.69
CA PHE A 197 14.79 2.40 -1.00
C PHE A 197 14.75 1.07 -0.25
N VAL A 198 13.56 0.48 -0.17
CA VAL A 198 13.32 -0.81 0.48
C VAL A 198 12.53 -1.71 -0.45
N LYS A 199 13.08 -2.88 -0.77
CA LYS A 199 12.41 -3.93 -1.53
C LYS A 199 12.06 -5.09 -0.58
N VAL A 200 10.78 -5.42 -0.50
CA VAL A 200 10.28 -6.54 0.32
C VAL A 200 9.81 -7.65 -0.60
N VAL A 201 10.27 -8.87 -0.36
CA VAL A 201 9.85 -10.06 -1.12
C VAL A 201 9.14 -11.01 -0.18
N VAL A 202 7.91 -11.37 -0.51
CA VAL A 202 7.09 -12.34 0.22
C VAL A 202 6.69 -13.47 -0.72
N THR A 203 7.01 -14.69 -0.32
CA THR A 203 6.74 -15.91 -1.11
C THR A 203 5.95 -16.91 -0.30
N GLY A 204 5.25 -17.81 -0.99
CA GLY A 204 4.54 -18.92 -0.37
C GLY A 204 3.17 -18.49 0.16
N ALA A 205 2.53 -19.38 0.91
CA ALA A 205 1.24 -19.09 1.54
C ALA A 205 1.44 -18.21 2.79
N ALA A 206 1.87 -16.95 2.62
CA ALA A 206 2.02 -15.97 3.70
C ALA A 206 0.67 -15.34 4.06
N ASP A 207 0.42 -15.10 5.35
CA ASP A 207 -0.80 -14.43 5.79
C ASP A 207 -0.76 -12.92 5.47
N LEU A 208 -1.94 -12.31 5.37
CA LEU A 208 -2.04 -10.89 5.00
C LEU A 208 -1.50 -9.96 6.09
N ASN A 209 -1.54 -10.39 7.35
CA ASN A 209 -0.96 -9.62 8.45
C ASN A 209 0.56 -9.52 8.36
N SER A 210 1.25 -10.58 7.92
CA SER A 210 2.69 -10.53 7.70
C SER A 210 3.06 -9.57 6.58
N VAL A 211 2.24 -9.45 5.52
CA VAL A 211 2.44 -8.45 4.47
C VAL A 211 2.31 -7.02 5.03
N LYS A 212 1.29 -6.76 5.88
CA LYS A 212 1.14 -5.49 6.60
C LYS A 212 2.35 -5.20 7.48
N ASP A 213 2.79 -6.17 8.27
CA ASP A 213 3.90 -6.00 9.20
C ASP A 213 5.23 -5.80 8.44
N ALA A 214 5.40 -6.41 7.28
CA ALA A 214 6.54 -6.18 6.39
C ALA A 214 6.56 -4.77 5.82
N ILE A 215 5.40 -4.23 5.41
CA ILE A 215 5.27 -2.84 4.97
C ILE A 215 5.60 -1.87 6.12
N ALA A 216 5.13 -2.16 7.33
CA ALA A 216 5.41 -1.35 8.52
C ALA A 216 6.92 -1.35 8.84
N LEU A 217 7.56 -2.52 8.80
CA LEU A 217 8.99 -2.68 9.00
C LEU A 217 9.79 -1.93 7.93
N ALA A 218 9.39 -2.01 6.66
CA ALA A 218 10.01 -1.27 5.57
C ALA A 218 9.98 0.24 5.81
N LYS A 219 8.84 0.80 6.23
CA LYS A 219 8.75 2.22 6.58
C LYS A 219 9.61 2.56 7.78
N LYS A 220 9.65 1.71 8.80
CA LYS A 220 10.48 1.92 9.98
C LYS A 220 11.95 2.02 9.60
N LYS A 221 12.47 1.03 8.86
CA LYS A 221 13.87 0.98 8.40
C LYS A 221 14.23 2.14 7.48
N LEU A 222 13.33 2.50 6.57
CA LEU A 222 13.51 3.68 5.74
C LEU A 222 13.59 4.97 6.57
N SER A 223 12.72 5.12 7.57
CA SER A 223 12.68 6.32 8.42
C SER A 223 13.93 6.41 9.30
N GLU A 224 14.49 5.29 9.76
CA GLU A 224 15.77 5.27 10.48
C GLU A 224 16.93 5.86 9.66
N GLN A 225 16.87 5.81 8.33
CA GLN A 225 17.90 6.37 7.43
C GLN A 225 17.58 7.79 6.94
N THR A 226 16.29 8.17 6.89
CA THR A 226 15.83 9.38 6.18
C THR A 226 15.18 10.42 7.07
N ASP A 227 14.68 10.04 8.25
CA ASP A 227 13.94 10.92 9.15
C ASP A 227 14.33 10.64 10.61
N ALA A 228 15.36 11.35 11.07
CA ALA A 228 15.88 11.23 12.42
C ALA A 228 14.94 11.81 13.49
N GLU A 229 13.89 12.57 13.14
CA GLU A 229 13.02 13.24 14.11
C GLU A 229 11.69 12.51 14.33
N SER A 230 11.20 11.78 13.33
CA SER A 230 9.97 10.99 13.46
C SER A 230 10.19 9.59 14.03
N LEU A 231 9.24 9.12 14.83
CA LEU A 231 9.26 7.77 15.40
C LEU A 231 8.04 6.98 14.90
N VAL A 232 8.29 5.83 14.27
CA VAL A 232 7.25 4.88 13.91
C VAL A 232 6.91 4.03 15.15
N LEU A 233 5.64 4.04 15.55
CA LEU A 233 5.16 3.37 16.76
C LEU A 233 4.06 2.36 16.42
N PRO A 234 4.12 1.12 16.93
CA PRO A 234 3.01 0.19 16.83
C PRO A 234 1.85 0.66 17.72
N GLY A 235 0.62 0.52 17.26
CA GLY A 235 -0.55 0.83 18.08
C GLY A 235 -1.62 1.61 17.34
N ASP A 236 -2.66 1.93 18.08
CA ASP A 236 -3.84 2.60 17.54
C ASP A 236 -3.92 4.03 18.09
N VAL A 237 -4.58 4.92 17.35
CA VAL A 237 -4.88 6.27 17.80
C VAL A 237 -6.39 6.45 17.85
N LEU A 238 -6.88 6.85 19.01
CA LEU A 238 -8.27 7.23 19.21
C LEU A 238 -8.40 8.74 19.28
N LEU A 239 -9.45 9.26 18.65
CA LEU A 239 -9.89 10.65 18.78
C LEU A 239 -11.20 10.68 19.56
N LYS A 240 -11.20 11.41 20.68
CA LYS A 240 -12.40 11.68 21.47
C LYS A 240 -12.41 13.14 21.89
N ALA A 241 -13.49 13.85 21.56
CA ALA A 241 -13.66 15.27 21.91
C ALA A 241 -12.41 16.10 21.57
N ASP A 242 -11.90 15.94 20.35
CA ASP A 242 -10.70 16.60 19.81
C ASP A 242 -9.37 16.29 20.55
N LYS A 243 -9.36 15.28 21.43
CA LYS A 243 -8.14 14.78 22.08
C LYS A 243 -7.69 13.48 21.42
N SER A 244 -6.40 13.40 21.11
CA SER A 244 -5.75 12.20 20.61
C SER A 244 -5.16 11.36 21.75
N ALA A 245 -5.30 10.05 21.62
CA ALA A 245 -4.77 9.08 22.57
C ALA A 245 -4.10 7.92 21.83
N LEU A 246 -2.89 7.56 22.24
CA LEU A 246 -2.21 6.35 21.78
C LEU A 246 -2.70 5.16 22.59
N VAL A 247 -3.02 4.05 21.92
CA VAL A 247 -3.46 2.81 22.54
C VAL A 247 -2.63 1.65 22.02
N PHE A 248 -1.83 1.07 22.91
CA PHE A 248 -1.01 -0.10 22.64
C PHE A 248 -1.74 -1.39 23.04
N ASN A 249 -1.52 -2.46 22.28
CA ASN A 249 -2.15 -3.79 22.48
C ASN A 249 -3.69 -3.79 22.36
N ALA A 250 -4.26 -2.92 21.54
CA ALA A 250 -5.67 -2.95 21.22
C ALA A 250 -6.06 -4.25 20.48
N SER A 251 -7.22 -4.80 20.82
CA SER A 251 -7.77 -6.01 20.21
C SER A 251 -8.48 -5.71 18.88
N GLY A 252 -8.63 -6.72 18.01
CA GLY A 252 -9.43 -6.59 16.78
C GLY A 252 -10.90 -6.22 17.05
N ALA A 253 -11.45 -6.64 18.18
CA ALA A 253 -12.79 -6.27 18.61
C ALA A 253 -12.89 -4.79 19.01
N THR A 254 -11.92 -4.30 19.78
CA THR A 254 -11.79 -2.88 20.17
C THR A 254 -11.65 -1.99 18.94
N ARG A 255 -10.85 -2.40 17.95
CA ARG A 255 -10.75 -1.67 16.68
C ARG A 255 -12.10 -1.61 15.96
N ALA A 256 -12.80 -2.74 15.82
CA ALA A 256 -14.12 -2.76 15.18
C ALA A 256 -15.12 -1.82 15.87
N GLN A 257 -15.15 -1.82 17.20
CA GLN A 257 -15.98 -0.93 17.99
C GLN A 257 -15.65 0.56 17.72
N ASN A 258 -14.38 0.94 17.77
CA ASN A 258 -13.96 2.32 17.53
C ASN A 258 -14.18 2.78 16.08
N ILE A 259 -14.11 1.87 15.10
CA ILE A 259 -14.48 2.17 13.70
C ILE A 259 -15.97 2.47 13.60
N ASN A 260 -16.81 1.65 14.23
CA ASN A 260 -18.26 1.85 14.20
C ASN A 260 -18.66 3.14 14.93
N ALA A 261 -17.93 3.51 15.99
CA ALA A 261 -18.11 4.76 16.72
C ALA A 261 -17.51 5.99 16.04
N GLY A 262 -16.69 5.82 14.98
CA GLY A 262 -16.00 6.91 14.31
C GLY A 262 -14.86 7.53 15.12
N SER A 263 -14.38 6.86 16.17
CA SER A 263 -13.32 7.34 17.06
C SER A 263 -11.92 6.83 16.69
N LEU A 264 -11.81 5.80 15.83
CA LEU A 264 -10.51 5.29 15.39
C LEU A 264 -9.91 6.21 14.30
N TYR A 265 -8.79 6.84 14.60
CA TYR A 265 -8.03 7.64 13.62
C TYR A 265 -7.02 6.79 12.86
N ALA A 266 -6.28 5.97 13.58
CA ALA A 266 -5.20 5.14 13.04
C ALA A 266 -5.14 3.80 13.76
N ALA A 267 -4.68 2.77 13.07
CA ALA A 267 -4.55 1.43 13.62
C ALA A 267 -3.23 0.80 13.17
N HIS A 268 -2.75 -0.15 13.99
CA HIS A 268 -1.55 -0.98 13.75
C HIS A 268 -0.22 -0.23 13.76
N GLY A 269 -0.18 1.04 13.35
CA GLY A 269 1.01 1.86 13.45
C GLY A 269 0.74 3.33 13.20
N ASN A 270 1.64 4.17 13.73
CA ASN A 270 1.56 5.63 13.68
C ASN A 270 2.97 6.20 13.51
N ILE A 271 3.06 7.41 12.98
CA ILE A 271 4.31 8.18 12.92
C ILE A 271 4.13 9.38 13.85
N TRP A 272 4.96 9.44 14.90
CA TRP A 272 5.00 10.56 15.83
C TRP A 272 6.18 11.47 15.48
N SER A 273 5.88 12.69 15.05
CA SER A 273 6.85 13.74 14.71
C SER A 273 6.61 14.98 15.58
N ALA A 274 7.46 16.00 15.45
CA ALA A 274 7.25 17.30 16.09
C ALA A 274 5.92 17.97 15.69
N ALA A 275 5.42 17.69 14.48
CA ALA A 275 4.15 18.22 13.99
C ALA A 275 2.92 17.56 14.66
N GLY A 276 3.09 16.36 15.23
CA GLY A 276 2.02 15.59 15.84
C GLY A 276 2.02 14.12 15.40
N LEU A 277 0.83 13.51 15.44
CA LEU A 277 0.61 12.12 15.08
C LEU A 277 0.03 11.97 13.69
N THR A 278 0.54 10.99 12.97
CA THR A 278 0.12 10.62 11.63
C THR A 278 -0.21 9.14 11.59
N SER A 279 -1.26 8.76 10.86
CA SER A 279 -1.55 7.34 10.65
C SER A 279 -0.50 6.68 9.75
N LEU A 280 0.02 5.52 10.13
CA LEU A 280 0.89 4.74 9.24
C LEU A 280 0.07 4.13 8.10
N PHE A 281 -1.12 3.60 8.40
CA PHE A 281 -2.00 2.92 7.46
C PHE A 281 -3.33 3.65 7.26
N GLY A 282 -3.94 3.52 6.09
CA GLY A 282 -5.31 3.98 5.79
C GLY A 282 -6.39 2.96 6.12
N GLY A 283 -6.05 1.91 6.87
CA GLY A 283 -6.95 0.80 7.17
C GLY A 283 -6.59 0.06 8.45
N ALA A 284 -7.49 -0.84 8.84
CA ALA A 284 -7.36 -1.64 10.04
C ALA A 284 -7.80 -3.08 9.80
N VAL A 285 -7.02 -4.02 10.33
CA VAL A 285 -7.45 -5.40 10.59
C VAL A 285 -8.22 -5.47 11.91
N VAL A 286 -9.44 -6.01 11.85
CA VAL A 286 -10.44 -6.02 12.92
C VAL A 286 -11.14 -7.37 13.03
N ASP A 287 -11.91 -7.56 14.10
CA ASP A 287 -12.81 -8.71 14.23
C ASP A 287 -13.95 -8.60 13.19
N ALA A 288 -14.00 -9.57 12.27
CA ALA A 288 -14.95 -9.59 11.16
C ALA A 288 -16.41 -9.60 11.65
N GLY A 289 -16.71 -10.23 12.79
CA GLY A 289 -18.08 -10.33 13.32
C GLY A 289 -18.59 -9.05 13.98
N LYS A 290 -17.72 -8.04 14.17
CA LYS A 290 -18.04 -6.83 14.93
C LYS A 290 -18.02 -5.55 14.11
N VAL A 291 -17.52 -5.58 12.88
CA VAL A 291 -17.44 -4.40 12.02
C VAL A 291 -18.69 -4.24 11.15
N GLN A 292 -19.23 -3.02 11.06
CA GLN A 292 -20.47 -2.74 10.30
C GLN A 292 -20.21 -2.16 8.89
N LYS A 293 -18.98 -2.27 8.38
CA LYS A 293 -18.61 -1.77 7.05
C LYS A 293 -19.03 -2.77 5.96
N LYS A 294 -19.35 -2.26 4.76
CA LYS A 294 -19.75 -3.09 3.61
C LYS A 294 -18.55 -3.61 2.82
N GLN A 295 -17.53 -2.77 2.62
CA GLN A 295 -16.31 -3.14 1.91
C GLN A 295 -15.30 -3.68 2.93
N VAL A 296 -15.32 -5.00 3.11
CA VAL A 296 -14.44 -5.72 4.01
C VAL A 296 -13.70 -6.80 3.23
N VAL A 297 -12.45 -7.05 3.62
CA VAL A 297 -11.63 -8.11 3.02
C VAL A 297 -11.34 -9.12 4.12
N ALA A 298 -11.71 -10.38 3.91
CA ALA A 298 -11.40 -11.43 4.86
C ALA A 298 -9.88 -11.57 5.00
N THR A 299 -9.41 -11.84 6.22
CA THR A 299 -8.02 -12.14 6.55
C THR A 299 -8.00 -13.37 7.46
N GLU A 300 -6.83 -13.97 7.65
CA GLU A 300 -6.65 -15.12 8.54
C GLU A 300 -7.05 -14.80 10.00
N ALA A 301 -6.91 -13.54 10.43
CA ALA A 301 -7.16 -13.11 11.80
C ALA A 301 -8.47 -12.30 11.98
N GLY A 302 -9.29 -12.15 10.94
CA GLY A 302 -10.48 -11.31 10.97
C GLY A 302 -10.80 -10.68 9.62
N ALA A 303 -11.00 -9.36 9.57
CA ALA A 303 -11.24 -8.62 8.34
C ALA A 303 -10.44 -7.31 8.27
N ALA A 304 -9.95 -6.96 7.09
CA ALA A 304 -9.37 -5.66 6.80
C ALA A 304 -10.42 -4.70 6.27
N VAL A 305 -10.43 -3.48 6.81
CA VAL A 305 -11.36 -2.42 6.44
C VAL A 305 -10.63 -1.09 6.29
N HIS A 306 -11.07 -0.26 5.34
CA HIS A 306 -10.55 1.08 5.19
C HIS A 306 -11.02 2.00 6.33
N VAL A 307 -10.07 2.73 6.90
CA VAL A 307 -10.29 3.72 7.96
C VAL A 307 -9.84 5.08 7.40
N PRO A 308 -10.78 5.99 7.09
CA PRO A 308 -10.42 7.32 6.60
C PRO A 308 -9.50 8.01 7.60
N CYS A 309 -8.24 8.24 7.20
CA CYS A 309 -7.27 8.96 7.99
C CYS A 309 -7.22 10.43 7.54
N ASN A 310 -7.32 11.35 8.50
CA ASN A 310 -7.02 12.77 8.27
C ASN A 310 -5.49 12.96 8.21
N ASN A 311 -5.05 14.05 7.57
CA ASN A 311 -3.64 14.29 7.27
C ASN A 311 -2.74 14.22 8.53
N LEU A 312 -3.08 14.96 9.59
CA LEU A 312 -2.30 15.13 10.82
C LEU A 312 -3.26 15.34 12.00
N VAL A 313 -2.90 14.84 13.18
CA VAL A 313 -3.58 15.16 14.45
C VAL A 313 -2.58 15.62 15.50
N ASP A 314 -3.04 16.36 16.50
CA ASP A 314 -2.21 16.84 17.58
C ASP A 314 -1.49 15.70 18.31
N ALA A 315 -0.37 16.05 18.94
CA ALA A 315 0.36 15.14 19.82
C ALA A 315 -0.57 14.57 20.91
N PRO A 316 -0.39 13.28 21.28
CA PRO A 316 -1.32 12.57 22.14
C PRO A 316 -1.33 13.17 23.54
N LYS A 317 -2.52 13.34 24.11
CA LYS A 317 -2.66 13.74 25.52
C LYS A 317 -2.43 12.58 26.48
N ALA A 318 -2.66 11.35 26.00
CA ALA A 318 -2.36 10.15 26.76
C ALA A 318 -1.86 8.99 25.90
N ALA A 319 -1.06 8.14 26.55
CA ALA A 319 -0.62 6.85 26.05
C ALA A 319 -1.15 5.74 26.97
N PHE A 320 -1.95 4.84 26.43
CA PHE A 320 -2.58 3.73 27.15
C PHE A 320 -1.98 2.40 26.74
N PHE A 321 -1.57 1.62 27.71
CA PHE A 321 -1.14 0.24 27.51
C PHE A 321 -2.23 -0.70 28.03
N VAL A 322 -2.88 -1.40 27.11
CA VAL A 322 -3.88 -2.41 27.48
C VAL A 322 -3.14 -3.63 28.04
N THR A 323 -3.37 -3.90 29.32
CA THR A 323 -2.77 -5.04 30.03
C THR A 323 -3.85 -5.77 30.82
N LYS A 324 -3.51 -6.90 31.46
CA LYS A 324 -4.44 -7.63 32.34
C LYS A 324 -4.66 -6.93 33.71
N SER A 325 -4.22 -5.68 33.89
CA SER A 325 -4.39 -4.93 35.14
C SER A 325 -5.86 -4.57 35.36
N SER A 326 -6.31 -4.44 36.62
CA SER A 326 -7.61 -3.82 36.91
C SER A 326 -7.51 -2.29 36.95
N GLY A 327 -8.39 -1.61 36.22
CA GLY A 327 -8.56 -0.15 36.24
C GLY A 327 -7.45 0.66 35.53
N VAL A 328 -7.51 1.98 35.70
CA VAL A 328 -6.53 2.95 35.17
C VAL A 328 -5.44 3.20 36.19
N LYS A 329 -4.17 2.94 35.85
CA LYS A 329 -3.02 3.27 36.70
C LYS A 329 -2.02 4.15 35.94
N PRO A 330 -1.65 5.33 36.47
CA PRO A 330 -0.61 6.14 35.87
C PRO A 330 0.75 5.42 36.00
N ILE A 331 1.60 5.58 34.99
CA ILE A 331 2.95 5.01 34.95
C ILE A 331 3.97 6.08 34.55
N SER A 332 5.24 5.85 34.89
CA SER A 332 6.32 6.74 34.48
C SER A 332 6.68 6.56 33.00
N ALA A 333 7.42 7.52 32.42
CA ALA A 333 7.89 7.42 31.04
C ALA A 333 8.84 6.22 30.82
N GLU A 334 9.61 5.87 31.84
CA GLU A 334 10.52 4.72 31.83
C GLU A 334 9.72 3.41 31.76
N GLN A 335 8.70 3.27 32.62
CA GLN A 335 7.80 2.12 32.60
C GLN A 335 7.03 2.01 31.28
N ALA A 336 6.56 3.14 30.72
CA ALA A 336 5.92 3.18 29.42
C ALA A 336 6.86 2.69 28.31
N SER A 337 8.13 3.08 28.36
CA SER A 337 9.16 2.67 27.41
C SER A 337 9.49 1.18 27.51
N GLU A 338 9.53 0.61 28.73
CA GLU A 338 9.69 -0.83 28.94
C GLU A 338 8.49 -1.63 28.40
N LEU A 339 7.27 -1.13 28.60
CA LEU A 339 6.08 -1.75 28.03
C LEU A 339 6.08 -1.68 26.50
N LEU A 340 6.49 -0.55 25.94
CA LEU A 340 6.60 -0.39 24.50
C LEU A 340 7.63 -1.37 23.88
N LYS A 341 8.78 -1.59 24.53
CA LYS A 341 9.76 -2.61 24.10
C LYS A 341 9.20 -4.03 24.08
N LYS A 342 8.20 -4.34 24.91
CA LYS A 342 7.50 -5.64 24.87
C LYS A 342 6.55 -5.75 23.68
N VAL A 343 6.06 -4.61 23.17
CA VAL A 343 5.20 -4.56 21.98
C VAL A 343 6.05 -4.57 20.70
N ASP A 344 7.13 -3.79 20.67
CA ASP A 344 8.10 -3.76 19.58
C ASP A 344 9.52 -3.64 20.16
N ALA A 345 10.27 -4.73 20.12
CA ALA A 345 11.62 -4.79 20.67
C ALA A 345 12.62 -3.88 19.96
N GLY A 346 12.36 -3.52 18.69
CA GLY A 346 13.24 -2.67 17.90
C GLY A 346 12.88 -1.19 17.98
N VAL A 347 11.96 -0.77 18.84
CA VAL A 347 11.57 0.64 18.96
C VAL A 347 12.62 1.46 19.68
N ASP A 348 12.85 2.69 19.23
CA ASP A 348 13.70 3.64 19.95
C ASP A 348 12.96 4.17 21.19
N ALA A 349 13.23 3.51 22.32
CA ALA A 349 12.64 3.83 23.60
C ALA A 349 13.09 5.18 24.17
N GLU A 350 14.30 5.63 23.85
CA GLU A 350 14.82 6.91 24.33
C GLU A 350 14.09 8.04 23.63
N LYS A 351 13.93 7.93 22.31
CA LYS A 351 13.14 8.86 21.51
C LYS A 351 11.68 8.86 21.91
N PHE A 352 11.09 7.70 22.21
CA PHE A 352 9.73 7.62 22.72
C PHE A 352 9.58 8.37 24.06
N ALA A 353 10.48 8.14 25.01
CA ALA A 353 10.46 8.84 26.29
C ALA A 353 10.66 10.36 26.14
N ALA A 354 11.48 10.79 25.17
CA ALA A 354 11.66 12.20 24.84
C ALA A 354 10.38 12.83 24.28
N LEU A 355 9.70 12.14 23.35
CA LEU A 355 8.43 12.60 22.77
C LEU A 355 7.31 12.71 23.81
N LEU A 356 7.21 11.74 24.73
CA LEU A 356 6.27 11.80 25.85
C LEU A 356 6.47 13.07 26.70
N LYS A 357 7.72 13.40 27.02
CA LYS A 357 8.07 14.58 27.82
C LYS A 357 7.80 15.88 27.04
N GLN A 358 8.19 15.92 25.77
CA GLN A 358 8.01 17.10 24.91
C GLN A 358 6.53 17.47 24.72
N ALA A 359 5.66 16.47 24.59
CA ALA A 359 4.23 16.66 24.36
C ALA A 359 3.36 16.73 25.63
N ASP A 360 3.96 16.63 26.82
CA ASP A 360 3.26 16.46 28.10
C ASP A 360 2.23 15.31 28.06
N THR A 361 2.60 14.21 27.41
CA THR A 361 1.73 13.03 27.25
C THR A 361 1.77 12.19 28.53
N LYS A 362 0.60 11.96 29.14
CA LYS A 362 0.48 11.11 30.34
C LYS A 362 0.36 9.64 29.96
N ALA A 363 1.13 8.77 30.60
CA ALA A 363 1.10 7.33 30.33
C ALA A 363 0.30 6.56 31.40
N PHE A 364 -0.47 5.56 30.97
CA PHE A 364 -1.31 4.74 31.84
C PHE A 364 -1.30 3.27 31.41
N THR A 365 -1.45 2.36 32.37
CA THR A 365 -1.92 0.99 32.11
C THR A 365 -3.41 0.90 32.37
N VAL A 366 -4.13 0.19 31.49
CA VAL A 366 -5.58 -0.02 31.59
C VAL A 366 -5.94 -1.48 31.45
N GLY A 367 -7.04 -1.89 32.10
CA GLY A 367 -7.58 -3.25 31.99
C GLY A 367 -8.51 -3.46 30.82
N SER A 368 -9.21 -2.41 30.42
CA SER A 368 -10.24 -2.46 29.39
C SER A 368 -10.36 -1.14 28.64
N GLU A 369 -11.09 -1.16 27.53
CA GLU A 369 -11.41 0.03 26.75
C GLU A 369 -12.30 1.02 27.50
N ALA A 370 -13.23 0.53 28.34
CA ALA A 370 -14.05 1.40 29.18
C ALA A 370 -13.19 2.25 30.14
N ASP A 371 -12.04 1.71 30.56
CA ASP A 371 -11.07 2.43 31.39
C ASP A 371 -10.36 3.54 30.59
N ILE A 372 -10.12 3.34 29.28
CA ILE A 372 -9.54 4.36 28.40
C ILE A 372 -10.47 5.58 28.32
N ASP A 373 -11.76 5.34 28.12
CA ASP A 373 -12.77 6.39 28.02
C ASP A 373 -12.91 7.18 29.32
N ALA A 374 -12.96 6.46 30.44
CA ALA A 374 -13.01 7.06 31.77
C ALA A 374 -11.74 7.85 32.10
N ALA A 375 -10.58 7.44 31.60
CA ALA A 375 -9.32 8.16 31.76
C ALA A 375 -9.27 9.41 30.87
N LEU A 376 -9.66 9.30 29.59
CA LEU A 376 -9.68 10.42 28.65
C LEU A 376 -10.65 11.53 29.07
N ALA A 377 -11.77 11.19 29.70
CA ALA A 377 -12.73 12.17 30.23
C ALA A 377 -12.17 13.01 31.40
N LYS A 378 -11.09 12.57 32.05
CA LYS A 378 -10.46 13.25 33.20
C LYS A 378 -9.23 14.08 32.81
N LEU A 379 -8.74 13.89 31.60
CA LEU A 379 -7.70 14.71 30.94
C LEU A 379 -8.39 15.85 30.21
#